data_AF-A0A7D3WR82-F1
#
_entry.id   AF-A0A7D3WR82-F1
#
_cell.length_a   1.000
_cell.length_b   1.000
_cell.length_c   1.000
_cell.angle_alpha   90.00
_cell.angle_beta   90.00
_cell.angle_gamma   90.00
#
_symmetry.space_group_name_H-M   'P 1'
#
loop_
_entity.id
_entity.type
_entity.pdbx_description
1 polymer ?
#
loop_
_entity_poly.entity_id
_entity_poly.type
_entity_poly.pdbx_seq_one_letter_code
_entity_poly.pdbx_strand_id
1 'polypeptide(L)'
;MRGLSQGLGSAITALAYTPGTGLWVGTAADGVYNLPTISSPNATSAAQHFTTANGLLHNSIYALLADHTGRVWVATHNTGLAVWEPAQRHFLYHKLNSVGLDASALAEDANGTVWVGTEGQGLFFKPTSGSWQQLTAATKALPSDYLTALLPLPAPLAGSLLLVHPQGLSLLGPGHTAAITLAAADNELVRAMLPSTALTAGPAPVAWLATQAGILRLDLDQLAGSTPGRLSTPPVVLTGAEVDGEAHAPTTLGQLAAGQHRVSFVFQGLSLAPGGAAALRYRYRLRGLSDEWSRTSGAGEAQFVGLGPGRYELQAQVRRAIPGSSWSPAARSVFTVATPWWQRATTLALGALALLAVLIAVVRTREGVLRRQKLQLEKTVQHRTSELRQKNHDIEHINGELLVARDAAEASRRAKAQFLANMSHEIRTPMNAVIGLTNLLQQTSLNPEQGEYLTAIHSSSQNLLVILNDILDSSKMEAGKLTLEQIAFRLPEAVRGLSTLFRYAADSKGLDFNTFVSEDIPAAVVGDPVRLQQVLVNLVSNALKFTRRGA
;
A
#
# COMPACT_ATOMS: atom_id res chain seq x y z
N MET A 1 -2.98 17.98 -95.85
CA MET A 1 -2.90 18.95 -94.74
C MET A 1 -1.83 19.98 -95.07
N ARG A 2 -2.13 21.28 -95.10
CA ARG A 2 -1.10 22.35 -95.11
C ARG A 2 -0.79 22.72 -93.66
N GLY A 3 0.49 22.85 -93.30
CA GLY A 3 0.93 23.32 -91.97
C GLY A 3 1.83 22.36 -91.18
N LEU A 4 1.88 21.07 -91.54
CA LEU A 4 2.92 20.16 -91.04
C LEU A 4 4.09 20.21 -92.04
N SER A 5 5.02 21.16 -91.88
CA SER A 5 6.29 21.13 -92.62
C SER A 5 7.07 19.86 -92.25
N GLN A 6 7.99 19.42 -93.13
CA GLN A 6 8.75 18.18 -93.00
C GLN A 6 9.21 17.88 -91.57
N GLY A 7 8.55 16.89 -90.95
CA GLY A 7 8.85 16.40 -89.60
C GLY A 7 8.22 17.23 -88.48
N LEU A 8 7.43 16.58 -87.61
CA LEU A 8 7.25 17.10 -86.25
C LEU A 8 8.64 17.09 -85.61
N GLY A 9 9.18 18.26 -85.25
CA GLY A 9 10.51 18.39 -84.63
C GLY A 9 10.62 17.78 -83.23
N SER A 10 9.55 17.14 -82.75
CA SER A 10 9.40 16.60 -81.41
C SER A 10 8.62 15.28 -81.44
N ALA A 11 8.97 14.35 -80.53
CA ALA A 11 8.29 13.07 -80.41
C ALA A 11 6.82 13.26 -79.99
N ILE A 12 5.92 12.45 -80.56
CA ILE A 12 4.52 12.39 -80.14
C ILE A 12 4.45 11.65 -78.80
N THR A 13 3.80 12.25 -77.81
CA THR A 13 3.70 11.71 -76.45
C THR A 13 2.29 11.28 -76.08
N ALA A 14 1.28 11.91 -76.65
CA ALA A 14 -0.12 11.63 -76.35
C ALA A 14 -1.02 11.93 -77.56
N LEU A 15 -2.12 11.19 -77.65
CA LEU A 15 -3.17 11.39 -78.65
C LEU A 15 -4.52 11.42 -77.94
N ALA A 16 -5.40 12.34 -78.35
CA ALA A 16 -6.79 12.34 -77.93
C ALA A 16 -7.68 12.66 -79.12
N TYR A 17 -8.81 11.96 -79.25
CA TYR A 17 -9.75 12.19 -80.33
C TYR A 17 -11.08 12.67 -79.76
N THR A 18 -11.59 13.75 -80.33
CA THR A 18 -12.90 14.29 -79.99
C THR A 18 -13.75 14.38 -81.27
N PRO A 19 -14.93 13.73 -81.30
CA PRO A 19 -15.86 13.88 -82.41
C PRO A 19 -16.19 15.36 -82.67
N GLY A 20 -16.01 15.80 -83.92
CA GLY A 20 -16.30 17.18 -84.34
C GLY A 20 -15.16 18.19 -84.19
N THR A 21 -14.20 18.00 -83.27
CA THR A 21 -13.04 18.92 -83.12
C THR A 21 -11.76 18.38 -83.75
N GLY A 22 -11.58 17.06 -83.84
CA GLY A 22 -10.45 16.43 -84.53
C GLY A 22 -9.58 15.54 -83.66
N LEU A 23 -8.41 15.20 -84.21
CA LEU A 23 -7.35 14.48 -83.51
C LEU A 23 -6.37 15.50 -82.90
N TRP A 24 -6.25 15.46 -81.58
CA TRP A 24 -5.30 16.24 -80.80
C TRP A 24 -4.02 15.43 -80.59
N VAL A 25 -2.89 16.04 -80.89
CA VAL A 25 -1.56 15.43 -80.87
C VAL A 25 -0.67 16.23 -79.92
N GLY A 26 -0.30 15.63 -78.81
CA GLY A 26 0.65 16.18 -77.85
C GLY A 26 2.07 15.80 -78.23
N THR A 27 3.01 16.72 -78.01
CA THR A 27 4.42 16.50 -78.31
C THR A 27 5.31 16.69 -77.08
N ALA A 28 6.51 16.13 -77.12
CA ALA A 28 7.46 16.20 -76.01
C ALA A 28 8.00 17.62 -75.73
N ALA A 29 7.99 18.51 -76.73
CA ALA A 29 8.58 19.85 -76.60
C ALA A 29 7.93 20.95 -77.48
N ASP A 30 6.99 20.61 -78.37
CA ASP A 30 6.44 21.53 -79.37
C ASP A 30 4.93 21.76 -79.18
N GLY A 31 4.43 21.62 -77.96
CA GLY A 31 3.05 21.87 -77.60
C GLY A 31 2.07 20.86 -78.19
N VAL A 32 0.88 21.35 -78.55
CA VAL A 32 -0.25 20.53 -79.00
C VAL A 32 -0.67 20.93 -80.41
N TYR A 33 -0.92 19.94 -81.25
CA TYR A 33 -1.56 20.12 -82.55
C TYR A 33 -3.01 19.64 -82.49
N ASN A 34 -3.93 20.39 -83.09
CA ASN A 34 -5.26 19.88 -83.43
C ASN A 34 -5.34 19.66 -84.95
N LEU A 35 -5.64 18.44 -85.34
CA LEU A 35 -5.88 18.00 -86.71
C LEU A 35 -7.39 17.82 -86.91
N PRO A 36 -8.09 18.81 -87.49
CA PRO A 36 -9.55 18.78 -87.59
C PRO A 36 -10.03 17.59 -88.41
N THR A 37 -11.14 16.95 -87.98
CA THR A 37 -11.78 15.89 -88.76
C THR A 37 -12.21 16.43 -90.12
N ILE A 38 -11.74 15.79 -91.19
CA ILE A 38 -12.05 16.18 -92.56
C ILE A 38 -13.38 15.54 -92.95
N SER A 39 -14.46 16.33 -93.00
CA SER A 39 -15.80 15.83 -93.32
C SER A 39 -16.05 15.57 -94.81
N SER A 40 -15.13 15.98 -95.71
CA SER A 40 -15.24 15.76 -97.15
C SER A 40 -13.85 15.56 -97.77
N PRO A 41 -13.63 14.58 -98.66
CA PRO A 41 -12.31 14.27 -99.23
C PRO A 41 -11.65 15.43 -99.98
N ASN A 42 -12.40 16.47 -100.37
CA ASN A 42 -11.88 17.69 -101.02
C ASN A 42 -11.70 18.89 -100.07
N ALA A 43 -12.05 18.78 -98.78
CA ALA A 43 -11.91 19.86 -97.81
C ALA A 43 -10.49 19.88 -97.22
N THR A 44 -9.78 20.99 -97.39
CA THR A 44 -8.48 21.21 -96.74
C THR A 44 -8.66 21.99 -95.44
N SER A 45 -8.57 21.32 -94.30
CA SER A 45 -8.43 21.97 -92.99
C SER A 45 -6.96 22.12 -92.63
N ALA A 46 -6.55 23.31 -92.18
CA ALA A 46 -5.22 23.56 -91.66
C ALA A 46 -5.11 22.98 -90.24
N ALA A 47 -3.96 22.37 -89.92
CA ALA A 47 -3.64 21.98 -88.56
C ALA A 47 -3.51 23.24 -87.69
N GLN A 48 -4.09 23.21 -86.49
CA GLN A 48 -3.90 24.27 -85.50
C GLN A 48 -2.77 23.86 -84.58
N HIS A 49 -1.88 24.80 -84.26
CA HIS A 49 -0.74 24.57 -83.39
C HIS A 49 -0.84 25.49 -82.17
N PHE A 50 -0.78 24.89 -80.99
CA PHE A 50 -0.92 25.57 -79.71
C PHE A 50 0.36 25.39 -78.90
N THR A 51 0.99 26.52 -78.58
CA THR A 51 2.17 26.61 -77.71
C THR A 51 1.87 27.53 -76.52
N THR A 52 2.86 27.80 -75.67
CA THR A 52 2.74 28.80 -74.61
C THR A 52 2.33 30.19 -75.12
N ALA A 53 2.66 30.55 -76.36
CA ALA A 53 2.20 31.78 -77.00
C ALA A 53 0.67 31.80 -77.24
N ASN A 54 0.02 30.63 -77.21
CA ASN A 54 -1.42 30.46 -77.45
C ASN A 54 -2.19 30.12 -76.16
N GLY A 55 -1.58 30.31 -74.98
CA GLY A 55 -2.21 30.02 -73.69
C GLY A 55 -2.02 28.59 -73.19
N LEU A 56 -1.11 27.81 -73.78
CA LEU A 56 -0.70 26.54 -73.17
C LEU A 56 0.17 26.80 -71.93
N LEU A 57 0.08 25.96 -70.90
CA LEU A 57 0.88 26.14 -69.68
C LEU A 57 2.36 25.81 -69.88
N HIS A 58 2.66 24.82 -70.73
CA HIS A 58 4.02 24.42 -71.11
C HIS A 58 3.99 23.65 -72.44
N ASN A 59 5.07 23.67 -73.23
CA ASN A 59 5.11 22.99 -74.54
C ASN A 59 5.40 21.48 -74.47
N SER A 60 5.84 20.98 -73.32
CA SER A 60 5.99 19.54 -73.09
C SER A 60 4.70 18.93 -72.58
N ILE A 61 4.10 18.06 -73.40
CA ILE A 61 2.83 17.41 -73.15
C ILE A 61 3.07 15.98 -72.68
N TYR A 62 2.46 15.60 -71.56
CA TYR A 62 2.57 14.23 -71.03
C TYR A 62 1.34 13.38 -71.28
N ALA A 63 0.16 13.96 -71.11
CA ALA A 63 -1.09 13.26 -71.33
C ALA A 63 -2.14 14.19 -71.94
N LEU A 64 -3.00 13.59 -72.76
CA LEU A 64 -4.18 14.23 -73.33
C LEU A 64 -5.41 13.38 -72.99
N LEU A 65 -6.53 14.04 -72.68
CA LEU A 65 -7.82 13.38 -72.49
C LEU A 65 -8.90 14.20 -73.20
N ALA A 66 -9.61 13.56 -74.12
CA ALA A 66 -10.87 14.07 -74.64
C ALA A 66 -12.00 13.60 -73.73
N ASP A 67 -12.72 14.54 -73.12
CA ASP A 67 -13.86 14.19 -72.26
C ASP A 67 -15.17 14.06 -73.06
N HIS A 68 -16.20 13.49 -72.43
CA HIS A 68 -17.52 13.26 -73.04
C HIS A 68 -18.24 14.55 -73.46
N THR A 69 -17.83 15.71 -72.94
CA THR A 69 -18.38 17.03 -73.33
C THR A 69 -17.66 17.64 -74.53
N GLY A 70 -16.58 17.00 -74.99
CA GLY A 70 -15.77 17.45 -76.11
C GLY A 70 -14.63 18.40 -75.73
N ARG A 71 -14.39 18.63 -74.43
CA ARG A 71 -13.21 19.38 -73.98
C ARG A 71 -11.97 18.51 -74.05
N VAL A 72 -10.83 19.15 -74.24
CA VAL A 72 -9.53 18.45 -74.27
C VAL A 72 -8.69 18.91 -73.11
N TRP A 73 -8.45 17.98 -72.18
CA TRP A 73 -7.58 18.14 -71.04
C TRP A 73 -6.14 17.86 -71.45
N VAL A 74 -5.25 18.75 -71.05
CA VAL A 74 -3.83 18.73 -71.39
C VAL A 74 -3.03 18.77 -70.10
N ALA A 75 -2.27 17.70 -69.86
CA ALA A 75 -1.29 17.63 -68.80
C ALA A 75 0.08 18.09 -69.32
N THR A 76 0.61 19.13 -68.68
CA THR A 76 1.83 19.81 -69.06
C THR A 76 2.89 19.70 -67.97
N HIS A 77 4.18 19.71 -68.35
CA HIS A 77 5.29 19.57 -67.39
C HIS A 77 5.23 20.60 -66.25
N ASN A 78 5.38 20.12 -65.01
CA ASN A 78 5.51 20.84 -63.75
C ASN A 78 4.59 22.07 -63.59
N THR A 79 3.33 21.94 -64.02
CA THR A 79 2.39 23.07 -64.06
C THR A 79 1.04 22.68 -63.48
N GLY A 80 0.05 22.40 -64.32
CA GLY A 80 -1.32 22.10 -63.93
C GLY A 80 -2.05 21.50 -65.11
N LEU A 81 -3.38 21.58 -65.10
CA LEU A 81 -4.18 21.11 -66.22
C LEU A 81 -4.66 22.30 -67.03
N ALA A 82 -4.37 22.29 -68.32
CA ALA A 82 -5.00 23.18 -69.29
C ALA A 82 -6.15 22.43 -69.96
N VAL A 83 -7.31 23.06 -70.09
CA VAL A 83 -8.51 22.47 -70.68
C VAL A 83 -8.96 23.32 -71.85
N TRP A 84 -8.89 22.77 -73.04
CA TRP A 84 -9.44 23.42 -74.23
C TRP A 84 -10.96 23.37 -74.16
N GLU A 85 -11.58 24.55 -74.14
CA GLU A 85 -13.04 24.71 -74.17
C GLU A 85 -13.50 24.97 -75.61
N PRO A 86 -14.14 24.01 -76.30
CA PRO A 86 -14.46 24.14 -77.72
C PRO A 86 -15.36 25.34 -78.04
N ALA A 87 -16.29 25.66 -77.14
CA ALA A 87 -17.21 26.78 -77.29
C ALA A 87 -16.50 28.14 -77.21
N GLN A 88 -15.48 28.26 -76.35
CA GLN A 88 -14.79 29.52 -76.07
C GLN A 88 -13.46 29.67 -76.84
N ARG A 89 -12.97 28.58 -77.46
CA ARG A 89 -11.74 28.51 -78.24
C ARG A 89 -10.50 29.05 -77.50
N HIS A 90 -10.41 28.78 -76.21
CA HIS A 90 -9.23 29.07 -75.39
C HIS A 90 -9.02 28.00 -74.31
N PHE A 91 -7.86 28.06 -73.64
CA PHE A 91 -7.52 27.17 -72.52
C PHE A 91 -7.99 27.73 -71.18
N LEU A 92 -8.75 26.93 -70.43
CA LEU A 92 -9.06 27.12 -69.03
C LEU A 92 -8.01 26.39 -68.17
N TYR A 93 -7.70 26.91 -67.00
CA TYR A 93 -6.63 26.36 -66.15
C TYR A 93 -7.17 25.85 -64.82
N HIS A 94 -6.80 24.63 -64.46
CA HIS A 94 -7.04 24.07 -63.14
C HIS A 94 -5.73 23.92 -62.38
N LYS A 95 -5.59 24.69 -61.30
CA LYS A 95 -4.53 24.50 -60.29
C LYS A 95 -5.03 23.51 -59.25
N LEU A 96 -4.42 22.32 -59.21
CA LEU A 96 -4.76 21.27 -58.25
C LEU A 96 -4.03 21.45 -56.90
N ASN A 97 -2.92 22.19 -56.90
CA ASN A 97 -2.09 22.47 -55.75
C ASN A 97 -1.38 23.84 -55.88
N SER A 98 -0.53 24.18 -54.89
CA SER A 98 0.27 25.41 -54.88
C SER A 98 1.69 25.26 -55.48
N VAL A 99 2.17 24.04 -55.70
CA VAL A 99 3.60 23.75 -55.98
C VAL A 99 3.86 23.34 -57.44
N GLY A 100 2.81 23.21 -58.26
CA GLY A 100 2.92 22.66 -59.61
C GLY A 100 2.64 21.16 -59.62
N LEU A 101 2.19 20.64 -60.75
CA LEU A 101 1.70 19.26 -60.90
C LEU A 101 2.29 18.60 -62.13
N ASP A 102 2.97 17.47 -61.91
CA ASP A 102 3.37 16.55 -62.97
C ASP A 102 2.29 15.48 -63.13
N ALA A 103 1.28 15.79 -63.93
CA ALA A 103 0.25 14.84 -64.31
C ALA A 103 0.78 13.93 -65.42
N SER A 104 0.85 12.64 -65.12
CA SER A 104 1.37 11.58 -66.01
C SER A 104 0.26 10.82 -66.72
N ALA A 105 -0.95 10.82 -66.17
CA ALA A 105 -2.08 10.09 -66.72
C ALA A 105 -3.39 10.85 -66.49
N LEU A 106 -4.26 10.82 -67.51
CA LEU A 106 -5.59 11.40 -67.46
C LEU A 106 -6.59 10.32 -67.89
N ALA A 107 -7.73 10.24 -67.21
CA ALA A 107 -8.82 9.36 -67.61
C ALA A 107 -10.17 9.95 -67.21
N GLU A 108 -11.23 9.52 -67.89
CA GLU A 108 -12.60 9.83 -67.53
C GLU A 108 -13.39 8.54 -67.36
N ASP A 109 -14.14 8.44 -66.25
CA ASP A 109 -15.03 7.31 -66.04
C ASP A 109 -16.42 7.51 -66.67
N ALA A 110 -17.23 6.44 -66.68
CA ALA A 110 -18.57 6.46 -67.26
C ALA A 110 -19.55 7.45 -66.57
N ASN A 111 -19.20 7.97 -65.39
CA ASN A 111 -20.01 8.97 -64.67
C ASN A 111 -19.57 10.42 -64.99
N GLY A 112 -18.54 10.59 -65.83
CA GLY A 112 -17.96 11.90 -66.16
C GLY A 112 -16.97 12.41 -65.11
N THR A 113 -16.51 11.56 -64.18
CA THR A 113 -15.46 11.94 -63.24
C THR A 113 -14.14 11.98 -63.98
N VAL A 114 -13.43 13.11 -63.87
CA VAL A 114 -12.08 13.25 -64.41
C VAL A 114 -11.07 12.82 -63.36
N TRP A 115 -10.16 11.93 -63.75
CA TRP A 115 -9.12 11.34 -62.93
C TRP A 115 -7.74 11.76 -63.43
N VAL A 116 -6.85 12.09 -62.50
CA VAL A 116 -5.52 12.64 -62.78
C VAL A 116 -4.49 11.89 -61.93
N GLY A 117 -3.70 11.06 -62.60
CA GLY A 117 -2.56 10.37 -62.01
C GLY A 117 -1.33 11.28 -62.08
N THR A 118 -0.51 11.22 -61.04
CA THR A 118 0.67 12.09 -60.92
C THR A 118 1.93 11.29 -60.65
N GLU A 119 3.08 11.92 -60.86
CA GLU A 119 4.39 11.38 -60.47
C GLU A 119 4.80 11.91 -59.10
N GLY A 120 4.16 11.41 -58.04
CA GLY A 120 4.58 11.66 -56.66
C GLY A 120 3.60 12.50 -55.81
N GLN A 121 2.45 12.87 -56.35
CA GLN A 121 1.39 13.59 -55.61
C GLN A 121 0.09 12.78 -55.48
N GLY A 122 0.11 11.49 -55.85
CA GLY A 122 -1.03 10.61 -55.76
C GLY A 122 -2.06 10.80 -56.88
N LEU A 123 -3.32 10.52 -56.55
CA LEU A 123 -4.46 10.56 -57.48
C LEU A 123 -5.35 11.74 -57.16
N PHE A 124 -5.58 12.62 -58.12
CA PHE A 124 -6.62 13.64 -58.04
C PHE A 124 -7.84 13.21 -58.84
N PHE A 125 -9.02 13.60 -58.37
CA PHE A 125 -10.24 13.38 -59.14
C PHE A 125 -11.28 14.45 -58.87
N LYS A 126 -12.13 14.69 -59.86
CA LYS A 126 -13.23 15.64 -59.79
C LYS A 126 -14.50 15.02 -60.34
N PRO A 127 -15.49 14.73 -59.48
CA PRO A 127 -16.83 14.35 -59.93
C PRO A 127 -17.49 15.47 -60.74
N THR A 128 -18.41 15.12 -61.64
CA THR A 128 -19.16 16.08 -62.48
C THR A 128 -19.79 17.20 -61.65
N SER A 129 -20.37 16.86 -60.50
CA SER A 129 -20.88 17.79 -59.49
C SER A 129 -20.03 17.74 -58.22
N GLY A 130 -18.84 18.36 -58.23
CA GLY A 130 -17.96 18.34 -57.07
C GLY A 130 -16.71 19.22 -57.19
N SER A 131 -16.01 19.37 -56.07
CA SER A 131 -14.65 19.93 -56.01
C SER A 131 -13.61 18.83 -56.24
N TRP A 132 -12.37 19.24 -56.52
CA TRP A 132 -11.23 18.33 -56.58
C TRP A 132 -11.00 17.63 -55.24
N GLN A 133 -10.68 16.35 -55.31
CA GLN A 133 -10.30 15.49 -54.19
C GLN A 133 -8.96 14.81 -54.49
N GLN A 134 -8.24 14.40 -53.44
CA GLN A 134 -6.91 13.80 -53.55
C GLN A 134 -6.79 12.56 -52.67
N LEU A 135 -6.20 11.49 -53.21
CA LEU A 135 -5.79 10.29 -52.50
C LEU A 135 -4.27 10.14 -52.60
N THR A 136 -3.62 9.78 -51.50
CA THR A 136 -2.15 9.63 -51.45
C THR A 136 -1.75 8.38 -50.68
N ALA A 137 -0.46 8.00 -50.77
CA ALA A 137 0.12 6.95 -49.96
C ALA A 137 0.22 7.34 -48.49
N ALA A 138 0.38 8.64 -48.19
CA ALA A 138 0.40 9.15 -46.83
C ALA A 138 -0.93 8.92 -46.09
N THR A 139 -2.07 9.00 -46.79
CA THR A 139 -3.40 8.68 -46.21
C THR A 139 -3.69 7.18 -46.17
N LYS A 140 -2.74 6.34 -46.60
CA LYS A 140 -2.89 4.88 -46.81
C LYS A 140 -4.03 4.52 -47.78
N ALA A 141 -4.49 5.49 -48.56
CA ALA A 141 -5.49 5.27 -49.59
C ALA A 141 -4.87 4.67 -50.85
N LEU A 142 -3.61 4.98 -51.14
CA LEU A 142 -2.85 4.43 -52.26
C LEU A 142 -1.61 3.65 -51.76
N PRO A 143 -1.13 2.65 -52.50
CA PRO A 143 0.14 1.99 -52.20
C PRO A 143 1.36 2.76 -52.74
N SER A 144 1.16 3.68 -53.69
CA SER A 144 2.21 4.54 -54.24
C SER A 144 1.59 5.82 -54.78
N ASP A 145 2.33 6.93 -54.63
CA ASP A 145 1.96 8.24 -55.18
C ASP A 145 2.39 8.44 -56.64
N TYR A 146 3.07 7.44 -57.23
CA TYR A 146 3.47 7.43 -58.63
C TYR A 146 2.49 6.58 -59.43
N LEU A 147 1.75 7.25 -60.31
CA LEU A 147 0.77 6.65 -61.21
C LEU A 147 1.24 6.92 -62.64
N THR A 148 1.25 5.90 -63.49
CA THR A 148 1.77 5.97 -64.87
C THR A 148 0.68 5.79 -65.91
N ALA A 149 -0.42 5.14 -65.53
CA ALA A 149 -1.63 5.05 -66.31
C ALA A 149 -2.84 4.87 -65.38
N LEU A 150 -4.00 5.29 -65.86
CA LEU A 150 -5.29 5.13 -65.20
C LEU A 150 -6.25 4.49 -66.18
N LEU A 151 -6.98 3.46 -65.74
CA LEU A 151 -7.93 2.76 -66.59
C LEU A 151 -9.27 2.58 -65.87
N PRO A 152 -10.27 3.43 -66.16
CA PRO A 152 -11.64 3.23 -65.71
C PRO A 152 -12.16 1.90 -66.27
N LEU A 153 -12.74 1.08 -65.40
CA LEU A 153 -13.15 -0.28 -65.77
C LEU A 153 -14.64 -0.32 -66.18
N PRO A 154 -14.98 -1.08 -67.23
CA PRO A 154 -16.36 -1.37 -67.60
C PRO A 154 -16.97 -2.42 -66.65
N ALA A 155 -18.23 -2.79 -66.90
CA ALA A 155 -18.83 -3.96 -66.26
C ALA A 155 -17.93 -5.21 -66.45
N PRO A 156 -17.80 -6.09 -65.43
CA PRO A 156 -18.53 -6.11 -64.15
C PRO A 156 -17.97 -5.19 -63.05
N LEU A 157 -16.85 -4.50 -63.29
CA LEU A 157 -16.16 -3.63 -62.32
C LEU A 157 -16.49 -2.14 -62.51
N ALA A 158 -17.65 -1.83 -63.08
CA ALA A 158 -18.07 -0.46 -63.36
C ALA A 158 -17.96 0.45 -62.13
N GLY A 159 -17.39 1.64 -62.32
CA GLY A 159 -17.09 2.59 -61.25
C GLY A 159 -15.80 2.29 -60.48
N SER A 160 -15.09 1.19 -60.80
CA SER A 160 -13.74 0.96 -60.29
C SER A 160 -12.70 1.54 -61.25
N LEU A 161 -11.54 1.89 -60.70
CA LEU A 161 -10.41 2.43 -61.43
C LEU A 161 -9.19 1.55 -61.23
N LEU A 162 -8.62 1.04 -62.32
CA LEU A 162 -7.34 0.34 -62.29
C LEU A 162 -6.21 1.38 -62.31
N LEU A 163 -5.36 1.31 -61.30
CA LEU A 163 -4.22 2.18 -61.07
C LEU A 163 -2.95 1.44 -61.48
N VAL A 164 -2.20 2.02 -62.41
CA VAL A 164 -0.94 1.46 -62.89
C VAL A 164 0.23 2.22 -62.28
N HIS A 165 1.05 1.52 -61.50
CA HIS A 165 2.25 2.04 -60.87
C HIS A 165 3.49 1.53 -61.60
N PRO A 166 4.66 2.18 -61.48
CA PRO A 166 5.90 1.70 -62.11
C PRO A 166 6.27 0.26 -61.75
N GLN A 167 5.88 -0.20 -60.56
CA GLN A 167 6.21 -1.53 -60.02
C GLN A 167 4.99 -2.26 -59.45
N GLY A 168 3.80 -2.02 -60.00
CA GLY A 168 2.62 -2.72 -59.52
C GLY A 168 1.31 -2.26 -60.12
N LEU A 169 0.26 -2.98 -59.75
CA LEU A 169 -1.12 -2.73 -60.13
C LEU A 169 -2.00 -2.68 -58.89
N SER A 170 -2.91 -1.71 -58.87
CA SER A 170 -3.88 -1.58 -57.79
C SER A 170 -5.28 -1.31 -58.33
N LEU A 171 -6.29 -1.78 -57.62
CA LEU A 171 -7.70 -1.54 -57.95
C LEU A 171 -8.30 -0.60 -56.92
N LEU A 172 -8.76 0.56 -57.36
CA LEU A 172 -9.59 1.46 -56.56
C LEU A 172 -11.06 1.09 -56.82
N GLY A 173 -11.76 0.66 -55.77
CA GLY A 173 -13.18 0.35 -55.87
C GLY A 173 -14.07 1.60 -55.96
N PRO A 174 -15.38 1.43 -56.23
CA PRO A 174 -16.31 2.54 -56.49
C PRO A 174 -16.56 3.49 -55.31
N GLY A 175 -16.17 3.09 -54.09
CA GLY A 175 -16.22 3.96 -52.92
C GLY A 175 -15.06 4.95 -52.82
N HIS A 176 -14.03 4.82 -53.66
CA HIS A 176 -12.84 5.69 -53.72
C HIS A 176 -12.12 5.91 -52.37
N THR A 177 -12.19 4.94 -51.45
CA THR A 177 -11.62 5.07 -50.10
C THR A 177 -10.19 4.56 -49.99
N ALA A 178 -9.91 3.37 -50.55
CA ALA A 178 -8.58 2.78 -50.56
C ALA A 178 -8.43 1.83 -51.75
N ALA A 179 -7.27 1.89 -52.40
CA ALA A 179 -6.88 0.99 -53.46
C ALA A 179 -6.34 -0.33 -52.89
N ILE A 180 -6.67 -1.42 -53.54
CA ILE A 180 -6.20 -2.76 -53.22
C ILE A 180 -5.09 -3.12 -54.20
N THR A 181 -3.90 -3.43 -53.70
CA THR A 181 -2.80 -3.93 -54.54
C THR A 181 -3.16 -5.30 -55.11
N LEU A 182 -3.19 -5.39 -56.44
CA LEU A 182 -3.41 -6.64 -57.18
C LEU A 182 -2.11 -7.39 -57.42
N ALA A 183 -1.03 -6.66 -57.71
CA ALA A 183 0.31 -7.19 -57.92
C ALA A 183 1.35 -6.13 -57.56
N ALA A 184 2.46 -6.54 -56.95
CA ALA A 184 3.52 -5.66 -56.47
C ALA A 184 4.87 -6.04 -57.11
N ALA A 185 5.95 -5.40 -56.64
CA ALA A 185 7.29 -5.53 -57.21
C ALA A 185 7.89 -6.94 -57.17
N ASP A 186 7.32 -7.84 -56.36
CA ASP A 186 7.68 -9.26 -56.28
C ASP A 186 7.10 -10.10 -57.43
N ASN A 187 6.13 -9.57 -58.17
CA ASN A 187 5.58 -10.21 -59.36
C ASN A 187 6.27 -9.67 -60.61
N GLU A 188 7.06 -10.51 -61.26
CA GLU A 188 7.86 -10.18 -62.44
C GLU A 188 7.02 -9.62 -63.60
N LEU A 189 5.73 -9.97 -63.68
CA LEU A 189 4.84 -9.53 -64.77
C LEU A 189 4.43 -8.06 -64.67
N VAL A 190 4.53 -7.43 -63.49
CA VAL A 190 4.09 -6.03 -63.27
C VAL A 190 5.25 -5.10 -62.91
N ARG A 191 6.48 -5.59 -63.00
CA ARG A 191 7.68 -4.76 -62.85
C ARG A 191 7.90 -3.97 -64.14
N ALA A 192 8.18 -2.67 -64.00
CA ALA A 192 8.40 -1.76 -65.11
C ALA A 192 7.20 -1.65 -66.07
N MET A 193 6.05 -1.30 -65.50
CA MET A 193 4.86 -0.93 -66.28
C MET A 193 5.17 0.29 -67.16
N LEU A 194 4.67 0.27 -68.40
CA LEU A 194 4.88 1.38 -69.34
C LEU A 194 3.76 2.42 -69.20
N PRO A 195 4.07 3.74 -69.17
CA PRO A 195 3.06 4.79 -69.14
C PRO A 195 2.10 4.73 -70.33
N SER A 196 0.85 5.14 -70.13
CA SER A 196 -0.13 5.35 -71.22
C SER A 196 -0.48 4.12 -72.09
N THR A 197 -0.30 2.90 -71.58
CA THR A 197 -0.56 1.64 -72.34
C THR A 197 -1.63 0.76 -71.71
N ALA A 198 -2.58 1.35 -71.00
CA ALA A 198 -3.70 0.65 -70.38
C ALA A 198 -4.97 0.89 -71.21
N LEU A 199 -5.63 -0.18 -71.65
CA LEU A 199 -6.90 -0.06 -72.39
C LEU A 199 -7.81 -1.25 -72.13
N THR A 200 -9.12 -1.03 -72.27
CA THR A 200 -10.10 -2.10 -72.35
C THR A 200 -10.49 -2.31 -73.81
N ALA A 201 -10.31 -3.54 -74.31
CA ALA A 201 -10.65 -3.87 -75.69
C ALA A 201 -10.94 -5.36 -75.86
N GLY A 202 -11.84 -5.64 -76.81
CA GLY A 202 -12.29 -6.97 -77.18
C GLY A 202 -13.75 -7.24 -76.79
N PRO A 203 -14.30 -8.39 -77.23
CA PRO A 203 -15.69 -8.77 -76.95
C PRO A 203 -15.92 -9.25 -75.51
N ALA A 204 -14.85 -9.53 -74.76
CA ALA A 204 -14.88 -9.91 -73.35
C ALA A 204 -14.38 -8.74 -72.48
N PRO A 205 -14.80 -8.62 -71.21
CA PRO A 205 -14.36 -7.55 -70.33
C PRO A 205 -12.90 -7.83 -69.90
N VAL A 206 -11.95 -7.33 -70.70
CA VAL A 206 -10.51 -7.55 -70.52
C VAL A 206 -9.80 -6.21 -70.50
N ALA A 207 -8.85 -6.05 -69.57
CA ALA A 207 -7.88 -4.97 -69.57
C ALA A 207 -6.54 -5.46 -70.13
N TRP A 208 -5.94 -4.66 -70.99
CA TRP A 208 -4.62 -4.87 -71.57
C TRP A 208 -3.68 -3.81 -71.03
N LEU A 209 -2.48 -4.23 -70.65
CA LEU A 209 -1.45 -3.38 -70.06
C LEU A 209 -0.10 -3.73 -70.70
N ALA A 210 0.73 -2.73 -71.01
CA ALA A 210 2.09 -3.01 -71.46
C ALA A 210 3.12 -2.87 -70.34
N THR A 211 4.11 -3.75 -70.36
CA THR A 211 5.25 -3.76 -69.46
C THR A 211 6.52 -3.90 -70.29
N GLN A 212 7.68 -3.66 -69.70
CA GLN A 212 8.94 -3.94 -70.39
C GLN A 212 9.11 -5.41 -70.79
N ALA A 213 8.43 -6.33 -70.12
CA ALA A 213 8.48 -7.76 -70.41
C ALA A 213 7.48 -8.21 -71.48
N GLY A 214 6.50 -7.38 -71.86
CA GLY A 214 5.51 -7.71 -72.88
C GLY A 214 4.13 -7.10 -72.61
N ILE A 215 3.08 -7.82 -73.01
CA ILE A 215 1.68 -7.39 -72.82
C ILE A 215 1.02 -8.29 -71.77
N LEU A 216 0.47 -7.67 -70.73
CA LEU A 216 -0.31 -8.31 -69.70
C LEU A 216 -1.80 -8.24 -70.04
N ARG A 217 -2.46 -9.39 -69.99
CA ARG A 217 -3.91 -9.53 -70.15
C ARG A 217 -4.55 -9.76 -68.78
N LEU A 218 -5.52 -8.93 -68.43
CA LEU A 218 -6.26 -8.99 -67.17
C LEU A 218 -7.73 -9.26 -67.45
N ASP A 219 -8.21 -10.42 -67.00
CA ASP A 219 -9.60 -10.83 -67.13
C ASP A 219 -10.45 -10.18 -66.04
N LEU A 220 -11.36 -9.27 -66.42
CA LEU A 220 -12.09 -8.46 -65.44
C LEU A 220 -13.21 -9.24 -64.74
N ASP A 221 -13.73 -10.31 -65.35
CA ASP A 221 -14.70 -11.21 -64.70
C ASP A 221 -14.03 -11.97 -63.56
N GLN A 222 -12.83 -12.52 -63.81
CA GLN A 222 -12.03 -13.17 -62.77
C GLN A 222 -11.59 -12.20 -61.68
N LEU A 223 -11.20 -10.98 -62.07
CA LEU A 223 -10.82 -9.94 -61.12
C LEU A 223 -12.01 -9.55 -60.22
N ALA A 224 -13.21 -9.40 -60.79
CA ALA A 224 -14.41 -9.08 -60.03
C ALA A 224 -14.75 -10.14 -58.98
N GLY A 225 -14.60 -11.43 -59.33
CA GLY A 225 -14.74 -12.55 -58.39
C GLY A 225 -13.69 -12.56 -57.27
N SER A 226 -12.54 -11.92 -57.50
CA SER A 226 -11.39 -11.91 -56.57
C SER A 226 -11.31 -10.67 -55.67
N THR A 227 -12.31 -9.77 -55.72
CA THR A 227 -12.34 -8.58 -54.87
C THR A 227 -12.61 -8.90 -53.40
N PRO A 228 -12.05 -8.17 -52.41
CA PRO A 228 -12.05 -8.57 -50.99
C PRO A 228 -13.43 -8.80 -50.36
N GLY A 229 -14.47 -8.12 -50.83
CA GLY A 229 -15.85 -8.30 -50.36
C GLY A 229 -16.49 -9.61 -50.83
N ARG A 230 -15.94 -10.25 -51.87
CA ARG A 230 -16.39 -11.52 -52.45
C ARG A 230 -15.44 -12.69 -52.19
N LEU A 231 -14.23 -12.42 -51.70
CA LEU A 231 -13.29 -13.47 -51.33
C LEU A 231 -13.80 -14.26 -50.11
N SER A 232 -13.83 -15.59 -50.23
CA SER A 232 -14.11 -16.46 -49.11
C SER A 232 -13.11 -16.21 -47.97
N THR A 233 -13.65 -16.05 -46.76
CA THR A 233 -12.83 -15.89 -45.56
C THR A 233 -12.03 -17.18 -45.30
N PRO A 234 -10.71 -17.09 -45.06
CA PRO A 234 -9.93 -18.27 -44.76
C PRO A 234 -10.44 -18.91 -43.46
N PRO A 235 -10.62 -20.24 -43.39
CA PRO A 235 -10.95 -20.89 -42.13
C PRO A 235 -9.75 -20.79 -41.18
N VAL A 236 -10.03 -20.62 -39.89
CA VAL A 236 -9.05 -20.71 -38.81
C VAL A 236 -9.30 -21.98 -38.02
N VAL A 237 -8.24 -22.72 -37.72
CA VAL A 237 -8.28 -23.94 -36.92
C VAL A 237 -7.26 -23.81 -35.80
N LEU A 238 -7.65 -24.21 -34.59
CA LEU A 238 -6.72 -24.35 -33.47
C LEU A 238 -5.93 -25.64 -33.70
N THR A 239 -4.62 -25.53 -33.89
CA THR A 239 -3.72 -26.65 -34.21
C THR A 239 -3.03 -27.22 -32.99
N GLY A 240 -2.86 -26.41 -31.95
CA GLY A 240 -2.26 -26.85 -30.69
C GLY A 240 -2.72 -26.01 -29.52
N ALA A 241 -2.72 -26.62 -28.34
CA ALA A 241 -2.80 -25.91 -27.08
C ALA A 241 -1.81 -26.53 -26.10
N GLU A 242 -1.24 -25.72 -25.23
CA GLU A 242 -0.25 -26.13 -24.25
C GLU A 242 -0.59 -25.49 -22.90
N VAL A 243 -0.47 -26.27 -21.84
CA VAL A 243 -0.69 -25.83 -20.45
C VAL A 243 0.56 -26.18 -19.66
N ASP A 244 1.25 -25.16 -19.14
CA ASP A 244 2.47 -25.30 -18.34
C ASP A 244 3.59 -26.18 -18.96
N GLY A 245 3.70 -26.22 -20.29
CA GLY A 245 4.69 -27.05 -21.00
C GLY A 245 4.11 -28.32 -21.64
N GLU A 246 2.92 -28.74 -21.23
CA GLU A 246 2.30 -30.00 -21.67
C GLU A 246 1.28 -29.78 -22.79
N ALA A 247 1.36 -30.61 -23.83
CA ALA A 247 0.48 -30.50 -25.00
C ALA A 247 -0.93 -31.04 -24.68
N HIS A 248 -1.95 -30.31 -25.12
CA HIS A 248 -3.36 -30.63 -24.93
C HIS A 248 -4.17 -30.52 -26.22
N ALA A 249 -5.36 -31.12 -26.21
CA ALA A 249 -6.31 -30.99 -27.29
C ALA A 249 -6.73 -29.51 -27.48
N PRO A 250 -6.59 -28.94 -28.69
CA PRO A 250 -6.75 -27.51 -28.91
C PRO A 250 -8.17 -26.98 -28.67
N THR A 251 -9.20 -27.81 -28.87
CA THR A 251 -10.61 -27.41 -28.79
C THR A 251 -11.22 -27.51 -27.39
N THR A 252 -10.66 -28.35 -26.52
CA THR A 252 -11.17 -28.55 -25.14
C THR A 252 -10.02 -28.89 -24.19
N LEU A 253 -9.54 -27.91 -23.42
CA LEU A 253 -8.58 -28.16 -22.34
C LEU A 253 -9.26 -28.78 -21.10
N GLY A 254 -10.59 -28.67 -21.00
CA GLY A 254 -11.34 -29.18 -19.85
C GLY A 254 -11.16 -28.31 -18.60
N GLN A 255 -11.06 -28.95 -17.44
CA GLN A 255 -10.87 -28.29 -16.15
C GLN A 255 -9.42 -28.41 -15.70
N LEU A 256 -8.73 -27.27 -15.62
CA LEU A 256 -7.40 -27.14 -15.06
C LEU A 256 -7.45 -27.12 -13.54
N ALA A 257 -6.35 -27.55 -12.91
CA ALA A 257 -6.20 -27.55 -11.46
C ALA A 257 -6.31 -26.14 -10.87
N ALA A 258 -6.41 -26.06 -9.54
CA ALA A 258 -6.40 -24.76 -8.87
C ALA A 258 -4.97 -24.25 -8.80
N GLY A 259 -4.67 -23.17 -9.52
CA GLY A 259 -3.34 -22.58 -9.58
C GLY A 259 -3.25 -21.47 -10.61
N GLN A 260 -2.06 -20.89 -10.75
CA GLN A 260 -1.74 -19.99 -11.85
C GLN A 260 -1.17 -20.82 -13.00
N HIS A 261 -1.92 -20.89 -14.10
CA HIS A 261 -1.50 -21.63 -15.28
C HIS A 261 -0.99 -20.68 -16.37
N ARG A 262 0.03 -21.13 -17.10
CA ARG A 262 0.42 -20.58 -18.40
C ARG A 262 -0.27 -21.41 -19.47
N VAL A 263 -1.07 -20.74 -20.31
CA VAL A 263 -1.81 -21.39 -21.39
C VAL A 263 -1.43 -20.73 -22.71
N SER A 264 -0.92 -21.52 -23.65
CA SER A 264 -0.63 -21.11 -25.03
C SER A 264 -1.54 -21.83 -26.02
N PHE A 265 -1.91 -21.13 -27.08
CA PHE A 265 -2.70 -21.67 -28.17
C PHE A 265 -2.05 -21.31 -29.49
N VAL A 266 -1.97 -22.29 -30.38
CA VAL A 266 -1.55 -22.11 -31.76
C VAL A 266 -2.77 -22.30 -32.66
N PHE A 267 -2.98 -21.36 -33.56
CA PHE A 267 -4.05 -21.39 -34.54
C PHE A 267 -3.51 -21.00 -35.91
N GLN A 268 -3.98 -21.70 -36.93
CA GLN A 268 -3.53 -21.49 -38.30
C GLN A 268 -4.71 -21.24 -39.22
N GLY A 269 -4.48 -20.33 -40.16
CA GLY A 269 -5.42 -20.03 -41.22
C GLY A 269 -5.02 -20.77 -42.48
N LEU A 270 -5.99 -21.33 -43.19
CA LEU A 270 -5.72 -22.02 -44.46
C LEU A 270 -5.91 -21.05 -45.64
N SER A 271 -4.85 -20.82 -46.42
CA SER A 271 -4.90 -19.97 -47.61
C SER A 271 -4.01 -20.55 -48.70
N LEU A 272 -4.59 -20.78 -49.88
CA LEU A 272 -3.87 -21.13 -51.11
C LEU A 272 -3.45 -19.89 -51.93
N ALA A 273 -3.65 -18.68 -51.39
CA ALA A 273 -3.26 -17.47 -52.09
C ALA A 273 -1.74 -17.27 -52.09
N PRO A 274 -1.19 -16.60 -53.13
CA PRO A 274 0.21 -16.19 -53.16
C PRO A 274 0.62 -15.47 -51.86
N GLY A 275 1.78 -15.80 -51.32
CA GLY A 275 2.27 -15.28 -50.03
C GLY A 275 1.92 -16.14 -48.80
N GLY A 276 1.14 -17.22 -48.95
CA GLY A 276 0.95 -18.24 -47.91
C GLY A 276 0.54 -17.67 -46.55
N ALA A 277 1.30 -18.00 -45.50
CA ALA A 277 1.06 -17.52 -44.12
C ALA A 277 1.33 -16.01 -43.95
N ALA A 278 2.25 -15.42 -44.72
CA ALA A 278 2.57 -13.98 -44.64
C ALA A 278 1.41 -13.09 -45.11
N ALA A 279 0.53 -13.66 -45.95
CA ALA A 279 -0.68 -13.03 -46.45
C ALA A 279 -1.88 -13.12 -45.48
N LEU A 280 -1.68 -13.61 -44.25
CA LEU A 280 -2.73 -13.70 -43.23
C LEU A 280 -2.48 -12.76 -42.06
N ARG A 281 -3.58 -12.31 -41.45
CA ARG A 281 -3.58 -11.53 -40.22
C ARG A 281 -4.52 -12.17 -39.21
N TYR A 282 -4.05 -12.30 -37.99
CA TYR A 282 -4.76 -12.92 -36.89
C TYR A 282 -5.16 -11.88 -35.86
N ARG A 283 -6.24 -12.19 -35.15
CA ARG A 283 -6.59 -11.56 -33.88
C ARG A 283 -7.20 -12.60 -32.96
N TYR A 284 -7.04 -12.41 -31.68
CA TYR A 284 -7.59 -13.31 -30.68
C TYR A 284 -8.10 -12.53 -29.46
N ARG A 285 -8.92 -13.18 -28.65
CA ARG A 285 -9.31 -12.71 -27.33
C ARG A 285 -9.62 -13.88 -26.41
N LEU A 286 -9.49 -13.66 -25.11
CA LEU A 286 -9.82 -14.65 -24.09
C LEU A 286 -10.94 -14.09 -23.22
N ARG A 287 -12.17 -14.50 -23.51
CA ARG A 287 -13.33 -14.16 -22.68
C ARG A 287 -13.16 -14.76 -21.30
N GLY A 288 -13.50 -13.99 -20.27
CA GLY A 288 -13.14 -14.27 -18.87
C GLY A 288 -11.89 -13.52 -18.41
N LEU A 289 -11.03 -13.06 -19.34
CA LEU A 289 -9.92 -12.13 -19.05
C LEU A 289 -10.19 -10.74 -19.66
N SER A 290 -10.56 -10.67 -20.94
CA SER A 290 -10.93 -9.43 -21.63
C SER A 290 -11.88 -9.71 -22.80
N ASP A 291 -12.83 -8.80 -23.04
CA ASP A 291 -13.73 -8.86 -24.21
C ASP A 291 -13.17 -8.15 -25.46
N GLU A 292 -12.08 -7.38 -25.32
CA GLU A 292 -11.43 -6.70 -26.43
C GLU A 292 -10.59 -7.65 -27.29
N TRP A 293 -10.59 -7.41 -28.61
CA TRP A 293 -9.72 -8.15 -29.53
C TRP A 293 -8.28 -7.66 -29.43
N SER A 294 -7.33 -8.59 -29.55
CA SER A 294 -5.91 -8.26 -29.67
C SER A 294 -5.65 -7.36 -30.88
N ARG A 295 -4.50 -6.68 -30.85
CA ARG A 295 -3.95 -6.05 -32.07
C ARG A 295 -3.76 -7.12 -33.14
N THR A 296 -3.91 -6.73 -34.39
CA THR A 296 -3.73 -7.64 -35.52
C THR A 296 -2.26 -8.03 -35.66
N SER A 297 -1.97 -9.32 -35.66
CA SER A 297 -0.62 -9.88 -35.80
C SER A 297 -0.49 -10.75 -37.05
N GLY A 298 0.74 -10.99 -37.51
CA GLY A 298 1.03 -12.05 -38.49
C GLY A 298 1.24 -13.44 -37.84
N ALA A 299 1.44 -13.47 -36.52
CA ALA A 299 1.65 -14.70 -35.76
C ALA A 299 0.32 -15.33 -35.34
N GLY A 300 0.16 -16.62 -35.63
CA GLY A 300 -0.98 -17.45 -35.25
C GLY A 300 -0.86 -18.07 -33.86
N GLU A 301 -0.43 -17.28 -32.87
CA GLU A 301 -0.19 -17.77 -31.52
C GLU A 301 -0.73 -16.78 -30.48
N ALA A 302 -1.26 -17.29 -29.38
CA ALA A 302 -1.68 -16.52 -28.22
C ALA A 302 -1.18 -17.17 -26.94
N GLN A 303 -0.63 -16.37 -26.04
CA GLN A 303 -0.13 -16.84 -24.74
C GLN A 303 -0.75 -16.02 -23.61
N PHE A 304 -1.22 -16.73 -22.58
CA PHE A 304 -1.81 -16.17 -21.37
C PHE A 304 -1.06 -16.72 -20.16
N VAL A 305 -0.71 -15.86 -19.21
CA VAL A 305 0.06 -16.23 -18.02
C VAL A 305 -0.70 -15.79 -16.78
N GLY A 306 -0.69 -16.62 -15.75
CA GLY A 306 -1.28 -16.26 -14.45
C GLY A 306 -2.80 -16.27 -14.46
N LEU A 307 -3.43 -17.16 -15.24
CA LEU A 307 -4.88 -17.28 -15.25
C LEU A 307 -5.38 -17.77 -13.89
N GLY A 308 -6.25 -16.98 -13.27
CA GLY A 308 -6.89 -17.30 -12.00
C GLY A 308 -8.07 -18.26 -12.15
N PRO A 309 -8.76 -18.60 -11.05
CA PRO A 309 -9.94 -19.45 -11.11
C PRO A 309 -11.09 -18.78 -11.86
N GLY A 310 -11.72 -19.51 -12.78
CA GLY A 310 -12.77 -18.96 -13.64
C GLY A 310 -13.05 -19.80 -14.87
N ARG A 311 -14.00 -19.34 -15.68
CA ARG A 311 -14.32 -19.94 -16.99
C ARG A 311 -13.77 -19.04 -18.09
N TYR A 312 -13.01 -19.64 -19.00
CA TYR A 312 -12.37 -18.94 -20.10
C TYR A 312 -12.83 -19.50 -21.45
N GLU A 313 -12.98 -18.61 -22.43
CA GLU A 313 -13.24 -18.97 -23.82
C GLU A 313 -12.28 -18.20 -24.73
N LEU A 314 -11.35 -18.92 -25.35
CA LEU A 314 -10.50 -18.38 -26.40
C LEU A 314 -11.34 -18.24 -27.67
N GLN A 315 -11.21 -17.10 -28.33
CA GLN A 315 -11.72 -16.88 -29.67
C GLN A 315 -10.58 -16.37 -30.55
N ALA A 316 -10.30 -17.06 -31.66
CA ALA A 316 -9.29 -16.66 -32.64
C ALA A 316 -9.93 -16.49 -34.02
N GLN A 317 -9.54 -15.44 -34.74
CA GLN A 317 -10.00 -15.15 -36.09
C GLN A 317 -8.83 -14.87 -37.02
N VAL A 318 -9.02 -15.18 -38.29
CA VAL A 318 -8.07 -14.87 -39.35
C VAL A 318 -8.75 -14.05 -40.44
N ARG A 319 -7.98 -13.19 -41.09
CA ARG A 319 -8.36 -12.55 -42.35
C ARG A 319 -7.16 -12.51 -43.29
N ARG A 320 -7.42 -12.20 -44.55
CA ARG A 320 -6.35 -11.91 -45.51
C ARG A 320 -5.68 -10.59 -45.13
N ALA A 321 -4.40 -10.42 -45.42
CA ALA A 321 -3.66 -9.19 -45.23
C ALA A 321 -4.03 -8.11 -46.29
N ILE A 322 -5.31 -8.07 -46.66
CA ILE A 322 -5.88 -7.15 -47.65
C ILE A 322 -6.82 -6.19 -46.90
N PRO A 323 -6.66 -4.87 -47.07
CA PRO A 323 -7.58 -3.88 -46.52
C PRO A 323 -9.03 -4.20 -46.91
N GLY A 324 -9.95 -4.07 -45.95
CA GLY A 324 -11.39 -4.34 -46.17
C GLY A 324 -11.80 -5.82 -46.22
N SER A 325 -10.87 -6.78 -46.12
CA SER A 325 -11.24 -8.19 -46.02
C SER A 325 -11.94 -8.52 -44.70
N SER A 326 -12.99 -9.34 -44.80
CA SER A 326 -13.78 -9.80 -43.66
C SER A 326 -13.00 -10.78 -42.78
N TRP A 327 -13.30 -10.76 -41.48
CA TRP A 327 -12.78 -11.74 -40.53
C TRP A 327 -13.52 -13.06 -40.64
N SER A 328 -12.79 -14.17 -40.51
CA SER A 328 -13.35 -15.51 -40.45
C SER A 328 -14.30 -15.69 -39.25
N PRO A 329 -15.18 -16.71 -39.28
CA PRO A 329 -15.76 -17.24 -38.05
C PRO A 329 -14.66 -17.53 -37.01
N ALA A 330 -14.97 -17.30 -35.73
CA ALA A 330 -14.00 -17.52 -34.67
C ALA A 330 -13.83 -19.01 -34.35
N ALA A 331 -12.59 -19.52 -34.38
CA ALA A 331 -12.25 -20.77 -33.74
C ALA A 331 -12.30 -20.59 -32.22
N ARG A 332 -12.85 -21.57 -31.51
CA ARG A 332 -13.15 -21.47 -30.08
C ARG A 332 -12.52 -22.61 -29.29
N SER A 333 -12.03 -22.29 -28.11
CA SER A 333 -11.62 -23.27 -27.10
C SER A 333 -12.14 -22.83 -25.74
N VAL A 334 -12.79 -23.73 -25.02
CA VAL A 334 -13.40 -23.44 -23.71
C VAL A 334 -12.71 -24.27 -22.63
N PHE A 335 -12.40 -23.64 -21.51
CA PHE A 335 -11.78 -24.29 -20.37
C PHE A 335 -12.12 -23.59 -19.06
N THR A 336 -11.89 -24.27 -17.94
CA THR A 336 -12.09 -23.72 -16.59
C THR A 336 -10.84 -23.92 -15.76
N VAL A 337 -10.54 -22.98 -14.87
CA VAL A 337 -9.51 -23.11 -13.84
C VAL A 337 -10.23 -23.31 -12.51
N ALA A 338 -9.93 -24.41 -11.80
CA ALA A 338 -10.62 -24.76 -10.57
C ALA A 338 -10.36 -23.73 -9.46
N THR A 339 -11.38 -23.44 -8.65
CA THR A 339 -11.21 -22.61 -7.45
C THR A 339 -10.38 -23.36 -6.40
N PRO A 340 -9.36 -22.73 -5.79
CA PRO A 340 -8.60 -23.34 -4.70
C PRO A 340 -9.52 -23.87 -3.59
N TRP A 341 -9.18 -25.03 -3.04
CA TRP A 341 -10.04 -25.73 -2.07
C TRP A 341 -10.35 -24.87 -0.84
N TRP A 342 -9.41 -24.03 -0.39
CA TRP A 342 -9.57 -23.12 0.77
C TRP A 342 -10.49 -21.92 0.50
N GLN A 343 -10.74 -21.58 -0.77
CA GLN A 343 -11.65 -20.50 -1.18
C GLN A 343 -13.07 -21.02 -1.46
N ARG A 344 -13.33 -22.33 -1.31
CA ARG A 344 -14.67 -22.88 -1.47
C ARG A 344 -15.56 -22.38 -0.32
N ALA A 345 -16.82 -22.04 -0.61
CA ALA A 345 -17.75 -21.56 0.40
C ALA A 345 -17.93 -22.55 1.57
N THR A 346 -17.85 -23.86 1.28
CA THR A 346 -17.95 -24.93 2.29
C THR A 346 -16.77 -24.95 3.24
N THR A 347 -15.53 -24.73 2.77
CA THR A 347 -14.35 -24.71 3.64
C THR A 347 -14.31 -23.47 4.51
N LEU A 348 -14.73 -22.32 3.98
CA LEU A 348 -14.88 -21.09 4.77
C LEU A 348 -15.97 -21.26 5.85
N ALA A 349 -17.11 -21.87 5.51
CA ALA A 349 -18.17 -22.15 6.47
C ALA A 349 -17.72 -23.11 7.58
N LEU A 350 -16.99 -24.18 7.24
CA LEU A 350 -16.40 -25.11 8.22
C LEU A 350 -15.35 -24.42 9.09
N GLY A 351 -14.50 -23.57 8.51
CA GLY A 351 -13.53 -22.76 9.27
C GLY A 351 -14.21 -21.81 10.26
N ALA A 352 -15.28 -21.13 9.84
CA ALA A 352 -16.07 -20.26 10.71
C ALA A 352 -16.75 -21.05 11.86
N LEU A 353 -17.30 -22.23 11.56
CA LEU A 353 -17.88 -23.14 12.55
C LEU A 353 -16.85 -23.63 13.57
N ALA A 354 -15.65 -24.01 13.12
CA ALA A 354 -14.56 -24.41 14.00
C ALA A 354 -14.12 -23.26 14.92
N LEU A 355 -14.00 -22.04 14.38
CA LEU A 355 -13.64 -20.85 15.14
C LEU A 355 -14.72 -20.49 16.18
N LEU A 356 -15.99 -20.63 15.83
CA LEU A 356 -17.11 -20.48 16.77
C LEU A 356 -17.08 -21.54 17.88
N ALA A 357 -16.77 -22.80 17.55
CA ALA A 357 -16.65 -23.87 18.54
C ALA A 357 -15.49 -23.61 19.53
N VAL A 358 -14.33 -23.14 19.04
CA VAL A 358 -13.20 -22.72 19.88
C VAL A 358 -13.61 -21.56 20.79
N LEU A 359 -14.30 -20.55 20.26
CA LEU A 359 -14.78 -19.42 21.06
C LEU A 359 -15.73 -19.87 22.18
N ILE A 360 -16.69 -20.75 21.86
CA ILE A 360 -17.61 -21.32 22.84
C ILE A 360 -16.85 -22.12 23.91
N ALA A 361 -15.85 -22.93 23.51
CA ALA A 361 -15.02 -23.69 24.44
C ALA A 361 -14.22 -22.78 25.38
N VAL A 362 -13.63 -21.69 24.87
CA VAL A 362 -12.92 -20.68 25.68
C VAL A 362 -13.88 -20.01 26.68
N VAL A 363 -15.07 -19.63 26.25
CA VAL A 363 -16.08 -19.02 27.13
C VAL A 363 -16.49 -20.01 28.24
N ARG A 364 -16.81 -21.25 27.89
CA ARG A 364 -17.22 -22.26 28.88
C ARG A 364 -16.11 -22.66 29.84
N THR A 365 -14.87 -22.77 29.37
CA THR A 365 -13.72 -23.04 30.24
C THR A 365 -13.48 -21.87 31.20
N ARG A 366 -13.55 -20.63 30.71
CA ARG A 366 -13.45 -19.42 31.54
C ARG A 366 -14.55 -19.36 32.59
N GLU A 367 -15.80 -19.61 32.22
CA GLU A 367 -16.93 -19.69 33.15
C GLU A 367 -16.72 -20.78 34.21
N GLY A 368 -16.22 -21.95 33.81
CA GLY A 368 -15.90 -23.05 34.73
C GLY A 368 -14.80 -22.69 35.74
N VAL A 369 -13.73 -22.02 35.29
CA VAL A 369 -12.64 -21.56 36.16
C VAL A 369 -13.13 -20.50 37.15
N LEU A 370 -13.91 -19.52 36.68
CA LEU A 370 -14.50 -18.48 37.52
C LEU A 370 -15.43 -19.07 38.60
N ARG A 371 -16.26 -20.06 38.26
CA ARG A 371 -17.13 -20.74 39.24
C ARG A 371 -16.31 -21.49 40.30
N ARG A 372 -15.21 -22.15 39.91
CA ARG A 372 -14.32 -22.84 40.86
C ARG A 372 -13.62 -21.86 41.81
N GLN A 373 -13.12 -20.75 41.28
CA GLN A 373 -12.50 -19.68 42.08
C GLN A 373 -13.51 -19.07 43.07
N LYS A 374 -14.74 -18.80 42.62
CA LYS A 374 -15.81 -18.29 43.50
C LYS A 374 -16.10 -19.25 44.65
N LEU A 375 -16.25 -20.55 44.38
CA LEU A 375 -16.51 -21.56 45.41
C LEU A 375 -15.34 -21.74 46.39
N GLN A 376 -14.09 -21.68 45.90
CA GLN A 376 -12.92 -21.70 46.77
C GLN A 376 -12.84 -20.44 47.65
N LEU A 377 -13.18 -19.28 47.09
CA LEU A 377 -13.21 -18.03 47.84
C LEU A 377 -14.30 -18.08 48.92
N GLU A 378 -15.50 -18.54 48.60
CA GLU A 378 -16.60 -18.69 49.57
C GLU A 378 -16.23 -19.63 50.72
N LYS A 379 -15.62 -20.79 50.43
CA LYS A 379 -15.11 -21.72 51.46
C LYS A 379 -14.02 -21.07 52.32
N THR A 380 -13.09 -20.36 51.69
CA THR A 380 -11.99 -19.69 52.39
C THR A 380 -12.50 -18.59 53.31
N VAL A 381 -13.43 -17.77 52.80
CA VAL A 381 -14.09 -16.72 53.59
C VAL A 381 -14.82 -17.38 54.76
N GLN A 382 -15.69 -18.37 54.55
CA GLN A 382 -16.39 -19.04 55.66
C GLN A 382 -15.44 -19.64 56.70
N HIS A 383 -14.36 -20.28 56.27
CA HIS A 383 -13.34 -20.81 57.17
C HIS A 383 -12.64 -19.70 57.97
N ARG A 384 -12.24 -18.60 57.32
CA ARG A 384 -11.63 -17.45 58.01
C ARG A 384 -12.60 -16.73 58.93
N THR A 385 -13.86 -16.56 58.54
CA THR A 385 -14.87 -15.91 59.37
C THR A 385 -15.18 -16.74 60.63
N SER A 386 -15.17 -18.07 60.53
CA SER A 386 -15.32 -18.95 61.71
C SER A 386 -14.08 -18.94 62.61
N GLU A 387 -12.88 -19.01 62.03
CA GLU A 387 -11.62 -18.90 62.78
C GLU A 387 -11.51 -17.54 63.51
N LEU A 388 -11.89 -16.44 62.85
CA LEU A 388 -11.90 -15.10 63.44
C LEU A 388 -12.91 -14.98 64.59
N ARG A 389 -14.11 -15.57 64.44
CA ARG A 389 -15.11 -15.57 65.52
C ARG A 389 -14.61 -16.33 66.73
N GLN A 390 -13.93 -17.47 66.53
CA GLN A 390 -13.34 -18.22 67.63
C GLN A 390 -12.25 -17.42 68.33
N LYS A 391 -11.31 -16.84 67.57
CA LYS A 391 -10.23 -16.01 68.15
C LYS A 391 -10.75 -14.78 68.89
N ASN A 392 -11.78 -14.11 68.38
CA ASN A 392 -12.39 -12.98 69.08
C ASN A 392 -13.03 -13.41 70.40
N HIS A 393 -13.74 -14.54 70.41
CA HIS A 393 -14.33 -15.07 71.64
C HIS A 393 -13.27 -15.43 72.68
N ASP A 394 -12.18 -16.08 72.25
CA ASP A 394 -11.07 -16.43 73.13
C ASP A 394 -10.38 -15.16 73.69
N ILE A 395 -10.19 -14.12 72.87
CA ILE A 395 -9.63 -12.83 73.30
C ILE A 395 -10.54 -12.14 74.32
N GLU A 396 -11.85 -12.13 74.11
CA GLU A 396 -12.81 -11.54 75.05
C GLU A 396 -12.78 -12.24 76.40
N HIS A 397 -12.70 -13.57 76.42
CA HIS A 397 -12.59 -14.36 77.65
C HIS A 397 -11.28 -14.06 78.40
N ILE A 398 -10.15 -14.07 77.69
CA ILE A 398 -8.82 -13.80 78.28
C ILE A 398 -8.76 -12.39 78.82
N ASN A 399 -9.26 -11.38 78.09
CA ASN A 399 -9.28 -10.00 78.57
C ASN A 399 -10.13 -9.84 79.83
N GLY A 400 -11.26 -10.56 79.94
CA GLY A 400 -12.10 -10.58 81.14
C GLY A 400 -11.34 -11.10 82.37
N GLU A 401 -10.66 -12.24 82.25
CA GLU A 401 -9.88 -12.84 83.34
C GLU A 401 -8.70 -11.94 83.76
N LEU A 402 -8.01 -11.34 82.79
CA LEU A 402 -6.86 -10.47 83.04
C LEU A 402 -7.25 -9.19 83.80
N LEU A 403 -8.42 -8.64 83.51
CA LEU A 403 -8.93 -7.43 84.15
C LEU A 403 -9.26 -7.70 85.63
N VAL A 404 -9.90 -8.84 85.93
CA VAL A 404 -10.18 -9.27 87.30
C VAL A 404 -8.89 -9.51 88.10
N ALA A 405 -7.90 -10.17 87.50
CA ALA A 405 -6.62 -10.44 88.16
C ALA A 405 -5.83 -9.15 88.46
N ARG A 406 -5.83 -8.18 87.53
CA ARG A 406 -5.17 -6.87 87.72
C ARG A 406 -5.80 -6.10 88.87
N ASP A 407 -7.14 -6.01 88.88
CA ASP A 407 -7.86 -5.20 89.87
C ASP A 407 -7.67 -5.77 91.30
N ALA A 408 -7.63 -7.10 91.45
CA ALA A 408 -7.30 -7.75 92.71
C ALA A 408 -5.87 -7.42 93.20
N ALA A 409 -4.88 -7.44 92.29
CA ALA A 409 -3.49 -7.13 92.61
C ALA A 409 -3.27 -5.64 92.96
N GLU A 410 -3.99 -4.72 92.32
CA GLU A 410 -3.95 -3.30 92.66
C GLU A 410 -4.61 -2.99 94.01
N ALA A 411 -5.76 -3.60 94.29
CA ALA A 411 -6.45 -3.43 95.57
C ALA A 411 -5.56 -3.89 96.75
N SER A 412 -4.91 -5.05 96.62
CA SER A 412 -4.00 -5.59 97.64
C SER A 412 -2.81 -4.67 97.93
N ARG A 413 -2.17 -4.12 96.89
CA ARG A 413 -1.04 -3.18 97.05
C ARG A 413 -1.45 -1.90 97.76
N ARG A 414 -2.60 -1.31 97.40
CA ARG A 414 -3.10 -0.08 98.04
C ARG A 414 -3.44 -0.31 99.51
N ALA A 415 -4.07 -1.43 99.85
CA ALA A 415 -4.39 -1.79 101.23
C ALA A 415 -3.13 -1.94 102.10
N LYS A 416 -2.10 -2.65 101.58
CA LYS A 416 -0.82 -2.84 102.30
C LYS A 416 -0.11 -1.52 102.59
N ALA A 417 -0.08 -0.60 101.61
CA ALA A 417 0.56 0.70 101.77
C ALA A 417 -0.17 1.60 102.78
N GLN A 418 -1.51 1.64 102.75
CA GLN A 418 -2.29 2.43 103.69
C GLN A 418 -2.19 1.91 105.13
N PHE A 419 -2.18 0.60 105.31
CA PHE A 419 -2.03 -0.03 106.61
C PHE A 419 -0.70 0.36 107.28
N LEU A 420 0.41 0.27 106.55
CA LEU A 420 1.74 0.62 107.08
C LEU A 420 1.85 2.10 107.46
N ALA A 421 1.29 3.00 106.64
CA ALA A 421 1.30 4.43 106.92
C ALA A 421 0.51 4.77 108.20
N ASN A 422 -0.68 4.20 108.38
CA ASN A 422 -1.51 4.42 109.56
C ASN A 422 -0.84 3.86 110.82
N MET A 423 -0.34 2.62 110.76
CA MET A 423 0.31 1.96 111.89
C MET A 423 1.52 2.73 112.42
N SER A 424 2.31 3.36 111.54
CA SER A 424 3.44 4.15 112.03
C SER A 424 3.02 5.38 112.82
N HIS A 425 1.97 6.09 112.40
CA HIS A 425 1.46 7.23 113.16
C HIS A 425 0.90 6.83 114.52
N GLU A 426 0.21 5.69 114.58
CA GLU A 426 -0.36 5.16 115.83
C GLU A 426 0.70 4.61 116.78
N ILE A 427 1.83 4.08 116.28
CA ILE A 427 2.95 3.61 117.12
C ILE A 427 3.86 4.77 117.54
N ARG A 428 4.10 5.77 116.69
CA ARG A 428 5.00 6.90 117.02
C ARG A 428 4.53 7.70 118.24
N THR A 429 3.21 7.89 118.35
CA THR A 429 2.61 8.70 119.41
C THR A 429 2.85 8.15 120.82
N PRO A 430 2.54 6.86 121.14
CA PRO A 430 2.86 6.30 122.44
C PRO A 430 4.37 6.20 122.69
N MET A 431 5.18 5.94 121.66
CA MET A 431 6.64 5.86 121.83
C MET A 431 7.28 7.18 122.26
N ASN A 432 6.84 8.30 121.68
CA ASN A 432 7.31 9.63 122.10
C ASN A 432 6.88 9.95 123.55
N ALA A 433 5.70 9.49 123.97
CA ALA A 433 5.25 9.63 125.35
C ALA A 433 6.11 8.80 126.31
N VAL A 434 6.42 7.54 125.98
CA VAL A 434 7.31 6.67 126.77
C VAL A 434 8.70 7.30 126.92
N ILE A 435 9.28 7.82 125.83
CA ILE A 435 10.58 8.52 125.88
C ILE A 435 10.50 9.78 126.76
N GLY A 436 9.44 10.59 126.61
CA GLY A 436 9.23 11.80 127.40
C GLY A 436 9.12 11.51 128.91
N LEU A 437 8.30 10.52 129.29
CA LEU A 437 8.15 10.06 130.67
C LEU A 437 9.46 9.48 131.22
N THR A 438 10.19 8.71 130.41
CA THR A 438 11.48 8.14 130.80
C THR A 438 12.54 9.23 131.04
N ASN A 439 12.58 10.28 130.20
CA ASN A 439 13.46 11.44 130.39
C ASN A 439 13.12 12.24 131.64
N LEU A 440 11.83 12.44 131.92
CA LEU A 440 11.39 13.13 133.15
C LEU A 440 11.77 12.33 134.40
N LEU A 441 11.64 11.00 134.36
CA LEU A 441 12.04 10.13 135.47
C LEU A 441 13.57 10.10 135.66
N GLN A 442 14.36 10.12 134.59
CA GLN A 442 15.83 10.20 134.65
C GLN A 442 16.35 11.47 135.33
N GLN A 443 15.56 12.53 135.39
CA GLN A 443 15.91 13.80 136.07
C GLN A 443 15.58 13.80 137.57
N THR A 444 15.11 12.67 138.13
CA THR A 444 14.79 12.51 139.56
C THR A 444 15.88 11.72 140.31
N SER A 445 15.80 11.67 141.64
CA SER A 445 16.71 10.86 142.47
C SER A 445 16.40 9.37 142.30
N LEU A 446 17.19 8.68 141.47
CA LEU A 446 17.01 7.26 141.17
C LEU A 446 18.00 6.38 141.94
N ASN A 447 17.59 5.16 142.31
CA ASN A 447 18.53 4.15 142.75
C ASN A 447 19.26 3.52 141.52
N PRO A 448 20.42 2.86 141.72
CA PRO A 448 21.24 2.37 140.60
C PRO A 448 20.48 1.42 139.64
N GLU A 449 19.67 0.53 140.18
CA GLU A 449 18.91 -0.47 139.41
C GLU A 449 17.78 0.17 138.57
N GLN A 450 17.06 1.14 139.15
CA GLN A 450 16.05 1.94 138.45
C GLN A 450 16.66 2.78 137.33
N GLY A 451 17.86 3.32 137.55
CA GLY A 451 18.62 4.03 136.52
C GLY A 451 18.97 3.13 135.32
N GLU A 452 19.40 1.89 135.56
CA GLU A 452 19.67 0.92 134.51
C GLU A 452 18.40 0.53 133.74
N TYR A 453 17.28 0.27 134.42
CA TYR A 453 16.01 -0.05 133.76
C TYR A 453 15.48 1.10 132.89
N LEU A 454 15.54 2.34 133.38
CA LEU A 454 15.13 3.51 132.59
C LEU A 454 16.06 3.71 131.39
N THR A 455 17.36 3.47 131.55
CA THR A 455 18.32 3.52 130.43
C THR A 455 18.00 2.46 129.36
N ALA A 456 17.66 1.24 129.78
CA ALA A 456 17.28 0.16 128.88
C ALA A 456 15.95 0.46 128.16
N ILE A 457 14.93 0.97 128.86
CA ILE A 457 13.64 1.37 128.27
C ILE A 457 13.83 2.51 127.28
N HIS A 458 14.63 3.52 127.64
CA HIS A 458 14.93 4.64 126.76
C HIS A 458 15.62 4.17 125.47
N SER A 459 16.69 3.36 125.60
CA SER A 459 17.41 2.83 124.45
C SER A 459 16.53 1.94 123.56
N SER A 460 15.73 1.05 124.15
CA SER A 460 14.80 0.20 123.40
C SER A 460 13.72 1.02 122.68
N SER A 461 13.25 2.09 123.30
CA SER A 461 12.23 2.97 122.73
C SER A 461 12.77 3.76 121.55
N GLN A 462 14.00 4.27 121.66
CA GLN A 462 14.68 4.95 120.57
C GLN A 462 14.98 4.01 119.40
N ASN A 463 15.45 2.79 119.67
CA ASN A 463 15.71 1.79 118.64
C ASN A 463 14.43 1.40 117.87
N LEU A 464 13.29 1.27 118.56
CA LEU A 464 12.03 0.95 117.90
C LEU A 464 11.55 2.08 116.97
N LEU A 465 11.76 3.35 117.35
CA LEU A 465 11.45 4.49 116.48
C LEU A 465 12.33 4.51 115.22
N VAL A 466 13.61 4.15 115.33
CA VAL A 466 14.50 4.01 114.17
C VAL A 466 13.97 2.93 113.22
N ILE A 467 13.69 1.72 113.73
CA ILE A 467 13.16 0.61 112.93
C ILE A 467 11.83 0.98 112.26
N LEU A 468 10.93 1.65 113.00
CA LEU A 468 9.64 2.06 112.48
C LEU A 468 9.79 3.06 111.33
N ASN A 469 10.68 4.04 111.46
CA ASN A 469 10.94 5.02 110.41
C ASN A 469 11.59 4.35 109.18
N ASP A 470 12.48 3.38 109.37
CA ASP A 470 13.10 2.63 108.27
C ASP A 470 12.08 1.78 107.50
N ILE A 471 11.15 1.10 108.19
CA ILE A 471 10.06 0.34 107.55
C ILE A 471 9.15 1.27 106.73
N LEU A 472 8.84 2.46 107.27
CA LEU A 472 8.07 3.46 106.54
C LEU A 472 8.80 3.97 105.30
N ASP A 473 10.09 4.30 105.42
CA ASP A 473 10.88 4.78 104.29
C ASP A 473 10.97 3.69 103.21
N SER A 474 11.13 2.41 103.59
CA SER A 474 11.05 1.27 102.67
C SER A 474 9.70 1.19 101.95
N SER A 475 8.59 1.34 102.67
CA SER A 475 7.26 1.30 102.07
C SER A 475 7.02 2.48 101.12
N LYS A 476 7.51 3.68 101.45
CA LYS A 476 7.45 4.85 100.56
C LYS A 476 8.30 4.64 99.31
N MET A 477 9.46 4.00 99.42
CA MET A 477 10.29 3.64 98.26
C MET A 477 9.59 2.64 97.33
N GLU A 478 9.02 1.55 97.86
CA GLU A 478 8.26 0.57 97.06
C GLU A 478 7.06 1.22 96.34
N ALA A 479 6.45 2.25 96.94
CA ALA A 479 5.36 3.00 96.36
C ALA A 479 5.81 4.15 95.43
N GLY A 480 7.12 4.38 95.26
CA GLY A 480 7.67 5.48 94.46
C GLY A 480 7.41 6.88 95.04
N LYS A 481 7.11 6.99 96.33
CA LYS A 481 6.72 8.23 97.03
C LYS A 481 7.83 8.88 97.87
N LEU A 482 9.05 8.32 97.86
CA LEU A 482 10.21 8.95 98.52
C LEU A 482 10.75 10.07 97.62
N THR A 483 10.72 11.31 98.10
CA THR A 483 11.30 12.47 97.43
C THR A 483 12.62 12.85 98.11
N LEU A 484 13.69 13.00 97.33
CA LEU A 484 14.99 13.48 97.82
C LEU A 484 15.06 15.01 97.68
N GLU A 485 15.55 15.68 98.72
CA GLU A 485 15.83 17.11 98.62
C GLU A 485 17.07 17.38 97.76
N GLN A 486 17.12 18.57 97.15
CA GLN A 486 18.22 19.02 96.29
C GLN A 486 18.68 20.38 96.77
N ILE A 487 19.46 20.39 97.86
CA ILE A 487 19.99 21.61 98.47
C ILE A 487 21.53 21.61 98.41
N ALA A 488 22.12 22.79 98.24
CA ALA A 488 23.57 22.94 98.27
C ALA A 488 24.07 22.88 99.72
N PHE A 489 24.98 21.95 100.02
CA PHE A 489 25.58 21.82 101.35
C PHE A 489 27.08 21.52 101.25
N ARG A 490 27.82 21.83 102.30
CA ARG A 490 29.27 21.59 102.33
C ARG A 490 29.57 20.17 102.80
N LEU A 491 29.99 19.31 101.87
CA LEU A 491 30.30 17.91 102.18
C LEU A 491 31.36 17.73 103.27
N PRO A 492 32.46 18.52 103.32
CA PRO A 492 33.44 18.42 104.40
C PRO A 492 32.87 18.78 105.79
N GLU A 493 31.81 19.57 105.87
CA GLU A 493 31.12 19.86 107.14
C GLU A 493 30.23 18.69 107.56
N ALA A 494 29.48 18.10 106.63
CA ALA A 494 28.68 16.90 106.87
C ALA A 494 29.55 15.71 107.34
N VAL A 495 30.73 15.51 106.71
CA VAL A 495 31.67 14.45 107.10
C VAL A 495 32.36 14.76 108.44
N ARG A 496 32.76 16.02 108.69
CA ARG A 496 33.31 16.41 110.01
C ARG A 496 32.31 16.21 111.14
N GLY A 497 31.02 16.39 110.87
CA GLY A 497 29.95 16.07 111.82
C GLY A 497 30.00 14.64 112.35
N LEU A 498 30.39 13.67 111.49
CA LEU A 498 30.55 12.26 111.88
C LEU A 498 31.74 12.05 112.82
N SER A 499 32.86 12.73 112.57
CA SER A 499 34.03 12.70 113.47
C SER A 499 33.63 13.14 114.88
N THR A 500 32.95 14.27 115.00
CA THR A 500 32.48 14.76 116.31
C THR A 500 31.52 13.79 116.98
N LEU A 501 30.58 13.21 116.22
CA LEU A 501 29.52 12.35 116.74
C LEU A 501 30.04 10.99 117.23
N PHE A 502 31.04 10.43 116.55
CA PHE A 502 31.56 9.09 116.86
C PHE A 502 32.91 9.07 117.58
N ARG A 503 33.61 10.19 117.73
CA ARG A 503 34.93 10.25 118.42
C ARG A 503 34.90 9.61 119.80
N TYR A 504 33.93 9.98 120.64
CA TYR A 504 33.80 9.38 121.97
C TYR A 504 33.50 7.87 121.92
N ALA A 505 32.66 7.43 120.98
CA ALA A 505 32.33 6.01 120.82
C ALA A 505 33.53 5.19 120.31
N ALA A 506 34.40 5.78 119.50
CA ALA A 506 35.65 5.16 119.04
C ALA A 506 36.72 5.12 120.15
N ASP A 507 36.93 6.25 120.84
CA ASP A 507 37.90 6.38 121.95
C ASP A 507 37.59 5.41 123.10
N SER A 508 36.30 5.26 123.47
CA SER A 508 35.88 4.32 124.51
C SER A 508 36.16 2.84 124.16
N LYS A 509 36.35 2.52 122.88
CA LYS A 509 36.80 1.21 122.38
C LYS A 509 38.30 1.14 122.10
N GLY A 510 39.04 2.24 122.28
CA GLY A 510 40.46 2.35 121.94
C GLY A 510 40.72 2.24 120.43
N LEU A 511 39.78 2.66 119.59
CA LEU A 511 39.91 2.71 118.13
C LEU A 511 40.25 4.12 117.68
N ASP A 512 41.18 4.28 116.74
CA ASP A 512 41.42 5.57 116.11
C ASP A 512 40.41 5.79 114.97
N PHE A 513 39.84 7.01 114.91
CA PHE A 513 38.77 7.36 113.98
C PHE A 513 39.07 8.66 113.28
N ASN A 514 39.65 8.53 112.08
CA ASN A 514 40.05 9.64 111.24
C ASN A 514 39.12 9.78 110.04
N THR A 515 38.61 10.99 109.83
CA THR A 515 37.81 11.33 108.64
C THR A 515 38.66 12.15 107.68
N PHE A 516 38.82 11.67 106.45
CA PHE A 516 39.49 12.39 105.37
C PHE A 516 38.53 12.59 104.20
N VAL A 517 38.50 13.81 103.67
CA VAL A 517 37.81 14.14 102.42
C VAL A 517 38.87 14.59 101.43
N SER A 518 38.99 13.91 100.29
CA SER A 518 39.98 14.23 99.26
C SER A 518 39.76 15.65 98.72
N GLU A 519 40.86 16.35 98.41
CA GLU A 519 40.83 17.67 97.77
C GLU A 519 40.21 17.63 96.36
N ASP A 520 40.18 16.45 95.72
CA ASP A 520 39.54 16.23 94.43
C ASP A 520 38.00 16.30 94.50
N ILE A 521 37.42 16.31 95.72
CA ILE A 521 35.97 16.33 95.92
C ILE A 521 35.51 17.78 96.13
N PRO A 522 34.51 18.27 95.36
CA PRO A 522 33.96 19.60 95.52
C PRO A 522 33.50 19.86 96.96
N ALA A 523 33.96 20.98 97.54
CA ALA A 523 33.64 21.33 98.92
C ALA A 523 32.14 21.58 99.17
N ALA A 524 31.37 21.88 98.12
CA ALA A 524 29.91 22.01 98.16
C ALA A 524 29.29 21.10 97.10
N VAL A 525 28.26 20.35 97.50
CA VAL A 525 27.51 19.42 96.64
C VAL A 525 26.02 19.70 96.76
N VAL A 526 25.24 19.37 95.73
CA VAL A 526 23.78 19.47 95.75
C VAL A 526 23.21 18.09 96.03
N GLY A 527 22.32 18.00 97.01
CA GLY A 527 21.62 16.76 97.35
C GLY A 527 20.89 16.89 98.66
N ASP A 528 20.55 15.74 99.26
CA ASP A 528 19.87 15.68 100.55
C ASP A 528 20.91 15.38 101.65
N PRO A 529 21.38 16.40 102.40
CA PRO A 529 22.38 16.20 103.43
C PRO A 529 21.89 15.30 104.56
N VAL A 530 20.58 15.28 104.86
CA VAL A 530 20.00 14.48 105.93
C VAL A 530 20.04 13.00 105.56
N ARG A 531 19.63 12.66 104.32
CA ARG A 531 19.67 11.28 103.84
C ARG A 531 21.09 10.78 103.63
N LEU A 532 21.99 11.64 103.14
CA LEU A 532 23.40 11.29 103.06
C LEU A 532 24.00 11.04 104.46
N GLN A 533 23.69 11.90 105.42
CA GLN A 533 24.14 11.73 106.81
C GLN A 533 23.57 10.44 107.41
N GLN A 534 22.31 10.09 107.15
CA GLN A 534 21.69 8.84 107.58
C GLN A 534 22.45 7.62 107.03
N VAL A 535 22.80 7.62 105.74
CA VAL A 535 23.61 6.55 105.12
C VAL A 535 24.97 6.45 105.82
N LEU A 536 25.67 7.57 105.98
CA LEU A 536 27.01 7.57 106.57
C LEU A 536 26.99 7.17 108.06
N VAL A 537 26.02 7.63 108.84
CA VAL A 537 25.82 7.22 110.24
C VAL A 537 25.58 5.71 110.33
N ASN A 538 24.73 5.14 109.47
CA ASN A 538 24.46 3.71 109.47
C ASN A 538 25.69 2.88 109.11
N LEU A 539 26.48 3.32 108.13
CA LEU A 539 27.71 2.64 107.74
C LEU A 539 28.78 2.73 108.83
N VAL A 540 29.03 3.91 109.37
CA VAL A 540 30.05 4.15 110.41
C VAL A 540 29.68 3.47 111.73
N SER A 541 28.41 3.55 112.15
CA SER A 541 27.90 2.87 113.34
C SER A 541 28.09 1.35 113.24
N ASN A 542 27.75 0.76 112.08
CA ASN A 542 28.02 -0.66 111.84
C ASN A 542 29.52 -0.97 111.87
N ALA A 543 30.36 -0.16 111.22
CA ALA A 543 31.81 -0.36 111.21
C ALA A 543 32.40 -0.35 112.64
N LEU A 544 32.06 0.64 113.46
CA LEU A 544 32.51 0.75 114.86
C LEU A 544 31.94 -0.35 115.75
N LYS A 545 30.70 -0.81 115.49
CA LYS A 545 30.10 -1.92 116.24
C LYS A 545 30.90 -3.21 116.08
N PHE A 546 31.35 -3.51 114.86
CA PHE A 546 31.98 -4.79 114.53
C PHE A 546 33.52 -4.78 114.53
N THR A 547 34.15 -3.61 114.64
CA THR A 547 35.62 -3.50 114.74
C THR A 547 36.06 -3.68 116.20
N ARG A 548 36.98 -4.63 116.46
CA ARG A 548 37.43 -4.99 117.82
C ARG A 548 38.80 -4.40 118.21
N ARG A 549 39.72 -4.21 117.26
CA ARG A 549 41.05 -3.58 117.41
C ARG A 549 41.49 -2.98 116.07
N GLY A 550 42.15 -1.83 116.08
CA GLY A 550 42.67 -1.16 114.88
C GLY A 550 42.95 0.32 115.17
N ALA A 551 43.94 0.87 114.47
CA ALA A 551 44.16 2.32 114.37
C ALA A 551 43.54 2.80 113.05
#